data_AF-A0A925Q892-F1
#
_entry.id   AF-A0A925Q892-F1
#
_cell.length_a   1.000
_cell.length_b   1.000
_cell.length_c   1.000
_cell.angle_alpha   90.00
_cell.angle_beta   90.00
_cell.angle_gamma   90.00
#
_symmetry.space_group_name_H-M   'P 1'
#
loop_
_entity.id
_entity.type
_entity.pdbx_description
1 polymer ?
#
loop_
_entity_poly.entity_id
_entity_poly.type
_entity_poly.pdbx_seq_one_letter_code
_entity_poly.pdbx_strand_id
1 'polypeptide(L)'
;LNASMQAAAAGDAGRGFAVVAEEVQRLAESSRQATQQIAQLVNNIQIETSDTINTVNKTIAQVVLGSEIAARSGAQMRETQQSTASLVELVKRITSSAQVQMKITTELRNRVHQIGASTEKTAAEILLQSEATADLSKSADRLVESVRVFKLPTNRAA
;
A
#
# COMPACT_ATOMS: atom_id res chain seq x y z
N LEU A 1 9.60 61.57 59.34
CA LEU A 1 10.91 62.22 59.58
C LEU A 1 10.82 63.71 59.89
N ASN A 2 10.62 64.64 58.93
CA ASN A 2 10.55 66.09 59.25
C ASN A 2 9.41 66.46 60.22
N ALA A 3 8.25 65.80 60.10
CA ALA A 3 7.10 66.01 61.00
C ALA A 3 7.35 65.50 62.43
N SER A 4 8.04 64.37 62.59
CA SER A 4 8.39 63.79 63.89
C SER A 4 9.42 64.65 64.65
N MET A 5 10.38 65.25 63.94
CA MET A 5 11.32 66.22 64.53
C MET A 5 10.64 67.52 64.98
N GLN A 6 9.74 68.07 64.16
CA GLN A 6 8.95 69.26 64.51
C GLN A 6 8.00 69.02 65.70
N ALA A 7 7.43 67.82 65.80
CA ALA A 7 6.56 67.44 66.92
C ALA A 7 7.33 67.32 68.25
N ALA A 8 8.58 66.81 68.22
CA ALA A 8 9.46 66.77 69.40
C ALA A 8 9.88 68.18 69.88
N ALA A 9 10.05 69.13 68.95
CA ALA A 9 10.39 70.52 69.26
C ALA A 9 9.24 71.30 69.94
N ALA A 10 7.98 70.87 69.78
CA ALA A 10 6.80 71.52 70.33
C ALA A 10 6.40 71.03 71.75
N GLY A 11 7.14 70.09 72.34
CA GLY A 11 6.86 69.58 73.69
C GLY A 11 5.48 68.93 73.82
N ASP A 12 4.76 69.18 74.93
CA ASP A 12 3.45 68.58 75.22
C ASP A 12 2.37 68.92 74.17
N ALA A 13 2.44 70.09 73.52
CA ALA A 13 1.53 70.47 72.44
C ALA A 13 1.74 69.68 71.15
N GLY A 14 2.93 69.09 70.96
CA GLY A 14 3.32 68.32 69.78
C GLY A 14 2.98 66.83 69.84
N ARG A 15 2.55 66.29 70.99
CA ARG A 15 2.29 64.84 71.16
C ARG A 15 1.32 64.27 70.14
N GLY A 16 0.21 64.96 69.87
CA GLY A 16 -0.77 64.53 68.86
C GLY A 16 -0.18 64.48 67.45
N PHE A 17 0.64 65.47 67.09
CA PHE A 17 1.36 65.51 65.81
C PHE A 17 2.45 64.44 65.70
N ALA A 18 3.11 64.09 66.81
CA ALA A 18 4.10 63.02 66.84
C ALA A 18 3.48 61.65 66.51
N VAL A 19 2.34 61.33 67.13
CA VAL A 19 1.60 60.07 66.88
C VAL A 19 1.12 59.98 65.42
N VAL A 20 0.59 61.07 64.87
CA VAL A 20 0.16 61.12 63.46
C VAL A 20 1.37 60.95 62.52
N ALA A 21 2.50 61.59 62.81
CA ALA A 21 3.70 61.46 61.99
C ALA A 21 4.29 60.04 62.01
N GLU A 22 4.23 59.36 63.16
CA GLU A 22 4.65 57.96 63.30
C GLU A 22 3.72 57.01 62.54
N GLU A 23 2.41 57.22 62.60
CA GLU A 23 1.43 56.42 61.86
C GLU A 23 1.54 56.63 60.33
N VAL A 24 1.78 57.86 59.88
CA VAL A 24 2.07 58.14 58.45
C VAL A 24 3.36 57.45 58.01
N GLN A 25 4.41 57.43 58.83
CA GLN A 25 5.65 56.74 58.52
C GLN A 25 5.45 55.21 58.46
N ARG A 26 4.65 54.66 59.38
CA ARG A 26 4.27 53.24 59.39
C ARG A 26 3.47 52.85 58.15
N LEU A 27 2.49 53.66 57.76
CA LEU A 27 1.69 53.47 56.54
C LEU A 27 2.54 53.59 55.27
N ALA A 28 3.46 54.56 55.21
CA ALA A 28 4.36 54.73 54.09
C ALA A 28 5.31 53.53 53.92
N GLU A 29 5.85 53.01 55.03
CA GLU A 29 6.69 51.80 55.00
C GLU A 29 5.90 50.56 54.59
N SER A 30 4.68 50.39 55.12
CA SER A 30 3.78 49.31 54.72
C SER A 30 3.42 49.38 53.23
N SER A 31 3.10 50.57 52.73
CA SER A 31 2.81 50.82 51.31
C SER A 31 4.03 50.52 50.42
N ARG A 32 5.24 50.90 50.86
CA ARG A 32 6.49 50.59 50.17
C ARG A 32 6.73 49.08 50.07
N GLN A 33 6.54 48.35 51.17
CA GLN A 33 6.67 46.89 51.18
C GLN A 33 5.64 46.21 50.27
N ALA A 34 4.38 46.62 50.35
CA ALA A 34 3.34 46.12 49.45
C ALA A 34 3.67 46.38 47.97
N THR A 35 4.16 47.58 47.65
CA THR A 35 4.56 47.94 46.28
C THR A 35 5.74 47.08 45.80
N GLN A 36 6.72 46.78 46.66
CA GLN A 36 7.82 45.87 46.33
C GLN A 36 7.35 44.44 46.06
N GLN A 37 6.41 43.93 46.86
CA GLN A 37 5.81 42.61 46.63
C GLN A 37 5.03 42.57 45.31
N ILE A 38 4.26 43.62 45.00
CA ILE A 38 3.57 43.74 43.70
C ILE A 38 4.58 43.76 42.54
N ALA A 39 5.67 44.51 42.66
CA ALA A 39 6.70 44.56 41.62
C ALA A 39 7.33 43.17 41.37
N GLN A 40 7.59 42.40 42.43
CA GLN A 40 8.07 41.02 42.31
C GLN A 40 7.04 40.10 41.62
N LEU A 41 5.77 40.19 42.02
CA LEU A 41 4.69 39.43 41.38
C LEU A 41 4.57 39.75 39.89
N VAL A 42 4.59 41.03 39.52
CA VAL A 42 4.53 41.46 38.12
C VAL A 42 5.73 40.94 37.33
N ASN A 43 6.94 41.01 37.89
CA ASN A 43 8.13 40.46 37.23
C ASN A 43 8.03 38.95 37.01
N ASN A 44 7.54 38.20 38.00
CA ASN A 44 7.34 36.76 37.87
C ASN A 44 6.29 36.42 36.80
N ILE A 45 5.16 37.15 36.77
CA ILE A 45 4.13 37.00 35.73
C ILE A 45 4.72 37.26 34.34
N GLN A 46 5.57 38.28 34.19
CA GLN A 46 6.21 38.59 32.90
C GLN A 46 7.14 37.46 32.44
N ILE A 47 7.95 36.90 33.35
CA ILE A 47 8.83 35.77 33.05
C ILE A 47 8.00 34.55 32.63
N GLU A 48 6.99 34.19 33.41
CA GLU A 48 6.13 33.03 33.14
C GLU A 48 5.35 33.18 31.83
N THR A 49 4.90 34.41 31.52
CA THR A 49 4.25 34.72 30.25
C THR A 49 5.21 34.54 29.07
N SER A 50 6.46 34.99 29.20
CA SER A 50 7.49 34.81 28.16
C SER A 50 7.78 33.32 27.92
N ASP A 51 7.92 32.53 28.99
CA ASP A 51 8.13 31.09 28.91
C ASP A 51 6.93 30.35 28.30
N THR A 52 5.72 30.80 28.62
CA THR A 52 4.49 30.28 28.01
C THR A 52 4.46 30.54 26.51
N ILE A 53 4.82 31.75 26.06
CA ILE A 53 4.90 32.09 24.63
C ILE A 53 5.93 31.21 23.93
N ASN A 54 7.10 31.00 24.53
CA ASN A 54 8.13 30.11 23.99
C ASN A 54 7.62 28.67 23.84
N THR A 55 6.87 28.19 24.81
CA THR A 55 6.26 26.86 24.78
C THR A 55 5.20 26.76 23.69
N VAL A 56 4.32 27.76 23.56
CA VAL A 56 3.32 27.84 22.50
C VAL A 56 3.99 27.82 21.12
N ASN A 57 5.05 28.59 20.90
CA ASN A 57 5.78 28.60 19.63
C ASN A 57 6.39 27.23 19.29
N LYS A 58 6.95 26.53 20.29
CA LYS A 58 7.45 25.16 20.11
C LYS A 58 6.31 24.20 19.74
N THR A 59 5.17 24.28 20.42
CA THR A 59 4.01 23.45 20.13
C THR A 59 3.48 23.69 18.71
N ILE A 60 3.41 24.95 18.26
CA ILE A 60 3.02 25.28 16.89
C ILE A 60 3.96 24.60 15.88
N ALA A 61 5.28 24.69 16.09
CA ALA A 61 6.25 24.05 15.21
C ALA A 61 6.07 22.51 15.16
N GLN A 62 5.81 21.89 16.31
CA GLN A 62 5.54 20.44 16.37
C GLN A 62 4.24 20.06 15.64
N VAL A 63 3.19 20.87 15.76
CA VAL A 63 1.92 20.64 15.04
C VAL A 63 2.10 20.75 13.53
N VAL A 64 2.89 21.73 13.05
CA VAL A 64 3.21 21.86 11.62
C VAL A 64 3.96 20.63 11.11
N LEU A 65 5.00 20.19 11.82
CA LEU A 65 5.74 18.97 11.47
C LEU A 65 4.83 17.74 11.45
N GLY A 66 3.98 17.58 12.47
CA GLY A 66 3.02 16.48 12.56
C GLY A 66 2.03 16.49 11.40
N SER A 67 1.55 17.67 10.99
CA SER A 67 0.66 17.82 9.84
C SER A 67 1.34 17.42 8.53
N GLU A 68 2.60 17.79 8.33
CA GLU A 68 3.37 17.40 7.14
C GLU A 68 3.58 15.89 7.07
N ILE A 69 3.92 15.25 8.20
CA ILE A 69 4.06 13.79 8.29
C ILE A 69 2.71 13.11 7.96
N ALA A 70 1.61 13.57 8.55
CA ALA A 70 0.28 13.02 8.27
C ALA A 70 -0.10 13.15 6.79
N ALA A 71 0.21 14.30 6.16
CA ALA A 71 -0.03 14.51 4.73
C ALA A 71 0.77 13.54 3.86
N ARG A 72 2.06 13.31 4.17
CA ARG A 72 2.90 12.32 3.48
C ARG A 72 2.37 10.89 3.65
N SER A 73 2.03 10.49 4.87
CA SER A 73 1.42 9.18 5.13
C SER A 73 0.13 8.99 4.33
N GLY A 74 -0.71 10.03 4.26
CA GLY A 74 -1.92 10.01 3.44
C GLY A 74 -1.66 9.83 1.95
N ALA A 75 -0.57 10.41 1.42
CA ALA A 75 -0.17 10.20 0.02
C ALA A 75 0.28 8.75 -0.24
N GLN A 76 1.11 8.20 0.65
CA GLN A 76 1.59 6.81 0.54
C GLN A 76 0.45 5.78 0.67
N MET A 77 -0.53 6.06 1.54
CA MET A 77 -1.74 5.24 1.63
C MET A 77 -2.55 5.24 0.33
N ARG A 78 -2.67 6.38 -0.36
CA ARG A 78 -3.34 6.45 -1.67
C ARG A 78 -2.61 5.65 -2.74
N GLU A 79 -1.29 5.70 -2.76
CA GLU A 79 -0.47 4.89 -3.68
C GLU A 79 -0.65 3.39 -3.41
N THR A 80 -0.67 2.99 -2.14
CA THR A 80 -0.93 1.61 -1.72
C THR A 80 -2.32 1.14 -2.14
N GLN A 81 -3.33 2.00 -1.99
CA GLN A 81 -4.70 1.72 -2.42
C GLN A 81 -4.77 1.51 -3.95
N GLN A 82 -4.11 2.36 -4.73
CA GLN A 82 -4.07 2.23 -6.20
C GLN A 82 -3.34 0.95 -6.64
N SER A 83 -2.23 0.62 -5.98
CA SER A 83 -1.50 -0.63 -6.23
C SER A 83 -2.36 -1.85 -5.91
N THR A 84 -3.09 -1.82 -4.79
CA THR A 84 -4.01 -2.88 -4.39
C THR A 84 -5.16 -3.05 -5.40
N ALA A 85 -5.73 -1.95 -5.89
CA ALA A 85 -6.76 -2.00 -6.93
C ALA A 85 -6.23 -2.62 -8.23
N SER A 86 -4.99 -2.29 -8.61
CA SER A 86 -4.33 -2.86 -9.78
C SER A 86 -4.07 -4.37 -9.62
N LEU A 87 -3.68 -4.81 -8.42
CA LEU A 87 -3.52 -6.23 -8.10
C LEU A 87 -4.84 -7.00 -8.22
N VAL A 88 -5.95 -6.44 -7.73
CA VAL A 88 -7.28 -7.04 -7.88
C VAL A 88 -7.63 -7.23 -9.35
N GLU A 89 -7.36 -6.24 -10.19
CA GLU A 89 -7.62 -6.34 -11.62
C GLU A 89 -6.73 -7.39 -12.30
N LEU A 90 -5.46 -7.48 -11.92
CA LEU A 90 -4.56 -8.51 -12.41
C LEU A 90 -5.05 -9.92 -12.05
N VAL A 91 -5.49 -10.12 -10.81
CA VAL A 91 -6.06 -11.41 -10.37
C VAL A 91 -7.28 -11.78 -11.20
N LYS A 92 -8.20 -10.84 -11.47
CA LYS A 92 -9.36 -11.09 -12.35
C LYS A 92 -8.93 -11.54 -13.74
N ARG A 93 -7.93 -10.88 -14.33
CA ARG A 93 -7.38 -11.25 -15.65
C ARG A 93 -6.76 -12.65 -15.64
N ILE A 94 -6.05 -13.01 -14.57
CA ILE A 94 -5.49 -14.36 -14.40
C ILE A 94 -6.61 -15.39 -14.33
N THR A 95 -7.64 -15.16 -13.52
CA THR A 95 -8.79 -16.07 -13.41
C THR A 95 -9.51 -16.25 -14.74
N SER A 96 -9.76 -15.15 -15.48
CA SER A 96 -10.36 -15.23 -16.81
C SER A 96 -9.50 -16.02 -17.79
N SER A 97 -8.19 -15.79 -17.79
CA SER A 97 -7.25 -16.54 -18.64
C SER A 97 -7.22 -18.02 -18.29
N ALA A 98 -7.24 -18.36 -17.00
CA ALA A 98 -7.32 -19.74 -16.53
C ALA A 98 -8.61 -20.44 -16.99
N GLN A 99 -9.76 -19.74 -16.97
CA GLN A 99 -11.02 -20.27 -17.49
C GLN A 99 -10.96 -20.56 -18.99
N VAL A 100 -10.37 -19.64 -19.77
CA VAL A 100 -10.15 -19.87 -21.21
C VAL A 100 -9.23 -21.07 -21.43
N GLN A 101 -8.15 -21.17 -20.67
CA GLN A 101 -7.21 -22.28 -20.78
C GLN A 101 -7.84 -23.63 -20.44
N MET A 102 -8.73 -23.71 -19.44
CA MET A 102 -9.49 -24.94 -19.15
C MET A 102 -10.37 -25.39 -20.32
N LYS A 103 -10.99 -24.45 -21.04
CA LYS A 103 -11.77 -24.77 -22.25
C LYS A 103 -10.87 -25.34 -23.35
N ILE A 104 -9.74 -24.70 -23.61
CA ILE A 104 -8.76 -25.15 -24.60
C ILE A 104 -8.23 -26.54 -24.25
N THR A 105 -7.88 -26.80 -22.99
CA THR A 105 -7.42 -28.12 -22.53
C THR A 105 -8.47 -29.19 -22.74
N THR A 106 -9.76 -28.88 -22.51
CA THR A 106 -10.86 -29.80 -22.75
C THR A 106 -11.01 -30.12 -24.24
N GLU A 107 -10.94 -29.10 -25.09
CA GLU A 107 -10.96 -29.28 -26.55
C GLU A 107 -9.78 -30.13 -27.02
N LEU A 108 -8.57 -29.85 -26.52
CA LEU A 108 -7.37 -30.60 -26.82
C LEU A 108 -7.53 -32.08 -26.45
N ARG A 109 -8.08 -32.37 -25.27
CA ARG A 109 -8.37 -33.75 -24.85
C ARG A 109 -9.28 -34.47 -25.85
N ASN A 110 -10.32 -33.80 -26.31
CA ASN A 110 -11.24 -34.37 -27.30
C ASN A 110 -10.54 -34.62 -28.64
N ARG A 111 -9.68 -33.69 -29.10
CA ARG A 111 -8.87 -33.87 -30.31
C ARG A 111 -7.92 -35.06 -30.18
N VAL A 112 -7.28 -35.25 -29.02
CA VAL A 112 -6.42 -36.41 -28.76
C VAL A 112 -7.22 -37.72 -28.86
N HIS A 113 -8.43 -37.79 -28.30
CA HIS A 113 -9.31 -38.96 -28.44
C HIS A 113 -9.68 -39.23 -29.90
N GLN A 114 -10.00 -38.19 -30.69
CA GLN A 114 -10.31 -38.32 -32.11
C GLN A 114 -9.11 -38.84 -32.91
N ILE A 115 -7.90 -38.36 -32.62
CA ILE A 115 -6.66 -38.84 -33.25
C ILE A 115 -6.44 -40.32 -32.91
N GLY A 116 -6.64 -40.72 -31.66
CA GLY A 116 -6.55 -42.13 -31.25
C GLY A 116 -7.51 -43.02 -32.04
N ALA A 117 -8.79 -42.66 -32.09
CA ALA A 117 -9.80 -43.41 -32.84
C ALA A 117 -9.50 -43.47 -34.35
N SER A 118 -9.02 -42.36 -34.94
CA SER A 118 -8.60 -42.35 -36.34
C SER A 118 -7.40 -43.26 -36.58
N THR A 119 -6.45 -43.30 -35.64
CA THR A 119 -5.26 -44.14 -35.74
C THR A 119 -5.64 -45.63 -35.70
N GLU A 120 -6.54 -46.01 -34.80
CA GLU A 120 -7.09 -47.38 -34.73
C GLU A 120 -7.80 -47.78 -36.03
N LYS A 121 -8.64 -46.89 -36.57
CA LYS A 121 -9.31 -47.10 -37.85
C LYS A 121 -8.32 -47.29 -38.99
N THR A 122 -7.33 -46.41 -39.10
CA THR A 122 -6.28 -46.51 -40.13
C THR A 122 -5.51 -47.83 -40.02
N ALA A 123 -5.18 -48.27 -38.80
CA ALA A 123 -4.50 -49.56 -38.60
C ALA A 123 -5.36 -50.74 -39.08
N ALA A 124 -6.67 -50.73 -38.81
CA ALA A 124 -7.59 -51.75 -39.31
C ALA A 124 -7.70 -51.74 -40.85
N GLU A 125 -7.79 -50.56 -41.47
CA GLU A 125 -7.84 -50.41 -42.93
C GLU A 125 -6.55 -50.92 -43.59
N ILE A 126 -5.37 -50.67 -42.99
CA ILE A 126 -4.09 -51.20 -43.48
C ILE A 126 -4.09 -52.74 -43.48
N LEU A 127 -4.65 -53.39 -42.46
CA LEU A 127 -4.74 -54.86 -42.42
C LEU A 127 -5.61 -55.40 -43.55
N LEU A 128 -6.80 -54.81 -43.76
CA LEU A 128 -7.69 -55.18 -44.87
C LEU A 128 -7.04 -54.94 -46.23
N GLN A 129 -6.32 -53.83 -46.39
CA GLN A 129 -5.59 -53.52 -47.62
C GLN A 129 -4.46 -54.52 -47.87
N SER A 130 -3.74 -54.95 -46.83
CA SER A 130 -2.71 -55.99 -46.93
C SER A 130 -3.31 -57.33 -47.42
N GLU A 131 -4.45 -57.73 -46.87
CA GLU A 131 -5.17 -58.94 -47.30
C GLU A 131 -5.62 -58.84 -48.77
N ALA A 132 -6.25 -57.73 -49.15
CA ALA A 132 -6.67 -57.49 -50.53
C ALA A 132 -5.48 -57.49 -51.51
N THR A 133 -4.33 -56.94 -51.10
CA THR A 133 -3.11 -56.94 -51.90
C THR A 133 -2.54 -58.37 -52.05
N ALA A 134 -2.58 -59.18 -51.00
CA ALA A 134 -2.17 -60.58 -51.05
C ALA A 134 -3.05 -61.40 -52.01
N ASP A 135 -4.37 -61.17 -51.99
CA ASP A 135 -5.30 -61.86 -52.89
C ASP A 135 -5.18 -61.40 -54.34
N LEU A 136 -4.90 -60.11 -54.57
CA LEU A 136 -4.57 -59.59 -55.90
C LEU A 136 -3.29 -60.25 -56.44
N SER A 137 -2.26 -60.40 -55.61
CA SER A 137 -1.01 -61.10 -55.97
C SER A 137 -1.29 -62.54 -56.37
N LYS A 138 -2.03 -63.30 -55.55
CA LYS A 138 -2.42 -64.69 -55.88
C LYS A 138 -3.21 -64.76 -57.19
N SER A 139 -4.12 -63.83 -57.42
CA SER A 139 -4.93 -63.79 -58.64
C SER A 139 -4.08 -63.50 -59.87
N ALA A 140 -3.10 -62.60 -59.75
CA ALA A 140 -2.12 -62.33 -60.80
C ALA A 140 -1.26 -63.59 -61.09
N ASP A 141 -0.78 -64.30 -60.06
CA ASP A 141 -0.03 -65.55 -60.23
C ASP A 141 -0.86 -66.62 -60.96
N ARG A 142 -2.14 -66.77 -60.60
CA ARG A 142 -3.06 -67.71 -61.28
C ARG A 142 -3.32 -67.31 -62.73
N LEU A 143 -3.43 -66.01 -63.02
CA LEU A 143 -3.58 -65.52 -64.38
C LEU A 143 -2.33 -65.82 -65.21
N VAL A 144 -1.14 -65.56 -64.66
CA VAL A 144 0.15 -65.89 -65.31
C VAL A 144 0.24 -67.37 -65.62
N GLU A 145 -0.10 -68.25 -64.66
CA GLU A 145 -0.07 -69.70 -64.86
C GLU A 145 -1.11 -70.16 -65.90
N SER A 146 -2.31 -69.56 -65.91
CA SER A 146 -3.35 -69.84 -66.90
C SER A 146 -2.92 -69.44 -68.31
N VAL A 147 -2.24 -68.29 -68.45
CA VAL A 147 -1.73 -67.82 -69.75
C VAL A 147 -0.54 -68.68 -70.22
N ARG A 148 0.23 -69.27 -69.31
CA ARG A 148 1.40 -70.13 -69.60
C ARG A 148 1.07 -71.37 -70.44
N VAL A 149 -0.17 -71.85 -70.36
CA VAL A 149 -0.69 -72.96 -71.18
C VAL A 149 -0.79 -72.57 -72.66
N PHE A 150 -1.03 -71.30 -72.94
CA PHE A 150 -1.01 -70.77 -74.31
C PHE A 150 0.44 -70.59 -74.77
N LYS A 151 1.05 -71.69 -75.22
CA LYS A 151 2.32 -71.62 -75.94
C LYS A 151 2.10 -70.86 -77.24
N LEU A 152 2.85 -69.77 -77.43
CA LEU A 152 3.01 -69.16 -78.75
C LEU A 152 3.51 -70.27 -79.69
N PRO A 153 2.92 -70.43 -80.89
CA PRO A 153 3.48 -71.34 -81.87
C PRO A 153 4.94 -70.95 -82.07
N THR A 154 5.85 -71.85 -81.72
CA THR A 154 7.24 -71.73 -82.15
C THR A 154 7.18 -71.70 -83.66
N ASN A 155 7.36 -70.50 -84.22
CA ASN A 155 7.45 -70.32 -85.66
C ASN A 155 8.66 -71.12 -86.12
N ARG A 156 8.39 -72.34 -86.59
CA ARG A 156 9.33 -73.21 -87.27
C ARG A 156 9.48 -72.59 -88.66
N ALA A 157 10.26 -71.53 -88.74
CA ALA A 157 10.67 -70.92 -89.99
C ALA A 157 12.03 -71.51 -90.38
N ALA A 158 11.98 -72.36 -91.42
CA ALA A 158 13.05 -72.94 -92.23
C ALA A 158 14.03 -73.89 -91.53
#